data_AF-A0A453P617-F1
#
_entry.id   AF-A0A453P617-F1
#
_cell.length_a   1.000
_cell.length_b   1.000
_cell.length_c   1.000
_cell.angle_alpha   90.00
_cell.angle_beta   90.00
_cell.angle_gamma   90.00
#
_symmetry.space_group_name_H-M   'P 1'
#
loop_
_entity.id
_entity.type
_entity.pdbx_description
1 polymer ?
#
loop_
_entity_poly.entity_id
_entity_poly.type
_entity_poly.pdbx_seq_one_letter_code
_entity_poly.pdbx_strand_id
1 'polypeptide(L)'
;MGLGVRAAPFTYVAHALAVVAAAMVLYWCIHFRGGLAFEAANKNLIFNVHPVLMLIGFIILGSEAIMVYKVLPTVNHDTTKLIHLILHAIALVLGAVGIYCAFKNHNETGIANLYSLHSWLGIGTISLYGIQVRLFRLPLSLQFSIPFINLIHLITLVLRICK
;
A
#
# COMPACT_ATOMS: atom_id res chain seq x y z
N MET A 1 -21.30 -22.61 -7.26
CA MET A 1 -22.33 -22.39 -6.22
C MET A 1 -21.91 -21.16 -5.42
N GLY A 2 -22.41 -19.98 -5.79
CA GLY A 2 -22.11 -18.76 -5.04
C GLY A 2 -23.07 -18.66 -3.86
N LEU A 3 -22.55 -18.53 -2.64
CA LEU A 3 -23.35 -18.23 -1.45
C LEU A 3 -24.19 -16.98 -1.74
N GLY A 4 -25.52 -17.09 -1.69
CA GLY A 4 -26.48 -16.02 -2.00
C GLY A 4 -26.55 -14.92 -0.94
N VAL A 5 -25.41 -14.52 -0.39
CA VAL A 5 -25.31 -13.48 0.64
C VAL A 5 -25.07 -12.15 -0.05
N ARG A 6 -25.83 -11.12 0.34
CA ARG A 6 -25.64 -9.76 -0.17
C ARG A 6 -24.23 -9.28 0.21
N ALA A 7 -23.50 -8.66 -0.71
CA ALA A 7 -22.14 -8.16 -0.47
C ALA A 7 -22.10 -6.94 0.47
N ALA A 8 -23.21 -6.19 0.56
CA ALA A 8 -23.34 -4.96 1.35
C ALA A 8 -23.00 -5.11 2.85
N PRO A 9 -23.50 -6.10 3.62
CA PRO A 9 -23.12 -6.27 5.02
C PRO A 9 -21.60 -6.45 5.20
N PHE A 10 -20.94 -7.17 4.29
CA PHE A 10 -19.48 -7.38 4.37
C PHE A 10 -18.70 -6.10 4.09
N THR A 11 -19.15 -5.25 3.17
CA THR A 11 -18.49 -3.96 2.91
C THR A 11 -18.61 -3.04 4.12
N TYR A 12 -19.77 -2.96 4.77
CA TYR A 12 -19.92 -2.14 5.99
C TYR A 12 -19.01 -2.61 7.14
N VAL A 13 -18.90 -3.92 7.34
CA VAL A 13 -17.98 -4.48 8.34
C VAL A 13 -16.54 -4.14 7.99
N ALA A 14 -16.15 -4.27 6.71
CA ALA A 14 -14.81 -3.92 6.27
C ALA A 14 -14.47 -2.43 6.51
N HIS A 15 -15.39 -1.51 6.18
CA HIS A 15 -15.19 -0.08 6.45
C HIS A 15 -15.09 0.23 7.95
N ALA A 16 -15.94 -0.40 8.78
CA ALA A 16 -15.89 -0.21 10.23
C ALA A 16 -14.54 -0.69 10.81
N LEU A 17 -14.08 -1.87 10.38
CA LEU A 17 -12.77 -2.40 10.78
C LEU A 17 -11.62 -1.52 10.30
N ALA A 18 -11.70 -0.97 9.09
CA ALA A 18 -10.70 -0.05 8.56
C ALA A 18 -10.59 1.23 9.40
N VAL A 19 -11.73 1.82 9.79
CA VAL A 19 -11.77 3.01 10.65
C VAL A 19 -11.17 2.70 12.03
N VAL A 20 -11.54 1.57 12.64
CA VAL A 20 -10.99 1.16 13.94
C VAL A 20 -9.48 0.93 13.86
N ALA A 21 -9.02 0.21 12.83
CA ALA A 21 -7.59 -0.04 12.63
C ALA A 21 -6.80 1.27 12.45
N ALA A 22 -7.31 2.21 11.64
CA ALA A 22 -6.69 3.51 11.44
C ALA A 22 -6.61 4.30 12.76
N ALA A 23 -7.71 4.34 13.53
CA ALA A 23 -7.74 5.01 14.83
C ALA A 23 -6.75 4.39 15.83
N MET A 24 -6.67 3.06 15.88
CA MET A 24 -5.74 2.36 16.77
C MET A 24 -4.28 2.64 16.42
N VAL A 25 -3.90 2.60 15.13
CA VAL A 25 -2.51 2.87 14.72
C VAL A 25 -2.15 4.35 14.90
N LEU A 26 -3.06 5.27 14.63
CA LEU A 26 -2.83 6.70 14.91
C LEU A 26 -2.68 6.94 16.40
N TYR A 27 -3.56 6.38 17.23
CA TYR A 27 -3.45 6.47 18.68
C TYR A 27 -2.14 5.87 19.18
N TRP A 28 -1.74 4.72 18.66
CA TRP A 28 -0.47 4.09 18.98
C TRP A 28 0.74 4.97 18.65
N CYS A 29 0.78 5.54 17.44
CA CYS A 29 1.89 6.37 17.01
C CYS A 29 1.95 7.73 17.75
N ILE A 30 0.80 8.36 18.01
CA ILE A 30 0.75 9.67 18.67
C ILE A 30 0.97 9.54 20.17
N HIS A 31 0.25 8.63 20.83
CA HIS A 31 0.23 8.55 22.29
C HIS A 31 1.41 7.73 22.85
N PHE A 32 1.66 6.54 22.31
CA PHE A 32 2.69 5.65 22.86
C PHE A 32 4.07 5.84 22.21
N ARG A 33 4.14 6.26 20.95
CA ARG A 33 5.40 6.39 20.20
C ARG A 33 5.90 7.83 20.08
N GLY A 34 5.21 8.79 20.70
CA GLY A 34 5.65 10.18 20.82
C GLY A 34 5.38 11.07 19.61
N GLY A 35 4.63 10.60 18.61
CA GLY A 35 4.20 11.41 17.46
C GLY A 35 4.70 10.93 16.11
N LEU A 36 4.46 11.78 15.10
CA LEU A 36 4.79 11.56 13.69
C LEU A 36 5.56 12.77 13.17
N ALA A 37 6.74 12.56 12.58
CA ALA A 37 7.52 13.64 12.00
C ALA A 37 8.32 13.13 10.80
N PHE A 38 8.37 13.90 9.71
CA PHE A 38 9.24 13.59 8.57
C PHE A 38 10.72 13.93 8.84
N GLU A 39 10.95 14.83 9.79
CA GLU A 39 12.26 15.23 10.30
C GLU A 39 12.18 15.43 11.80
N ALA A 40 13.07 14.76 12.54
CA ALA A 40 13.16 14.90 13.99
C ALA A 40 14.58 14.58 14.46
N ALA A 41 14.95 15.11 15.62
CA ALA A 41 16.17 14.71 16.33
C ALA A 41 16.09 13.24 16.75
N ASN A 42 14.94 12.82 17.28
CA ASN A 42 14.65 11.42 17.56
C ASN A 42 14.11 10.74 16.30
N LYS A 43 14.96 9.88 15.69
CA LYS A 43 14.67 9.23 14.41
C LYS A 43 13.50 8.24 14.48
N ASN A 44 13.13 7.78 15.69
CA ASN A 44 11.97 6.90 15.86
C ASN A 44 10.65 7.54 15.43
N LEU A 45 10.54 8.88 15.48
CA LEU A 45 9.34 9.59 14.99
C LEU A 45 9.19 9.49 13.46
N ILE A 46 10.31 9.40 12.74
CA ILE A 46 10.33 9.17 11.29
C ILE A 46 9.86 7.76 10.98
N PHE A 47 10.29 6.78 11.78
CA PHE A 47 9.83 5.40 11.62
C PHE A 47 8.33 5.26 11.90
N ASN A 48 7.74 6.01 12.84
CA ASN A 48 6.31 5.93 13.13
C ASN A 48 5.43 6.33 11.92
N VAL A 49 5.95 7.10 10.97
CA VAL A 49 5.25 7.43 9.71
C VAL A 49 5.08 6.20 8.82
N HIS A 50 6.04 5.26 8.85
CA HIS A 50 5.99 4.02 8.07
C HIS A 50 4.72 3.19 8.32
N PRO A 51 4.41 2.71 9.55
CA PRO A 51 3.23 1.88 9.79
C PRO A 51 1.91 2.63 9.52
N VAL A 52 1.85 3.95 9.74
CA VAL A 52 0.66 4.77 9.44
C VAL A 52 0.40 4.80 7.94
N LEU A 53 1.43 5.11 7.13
CA LEU A 53 1.29 5.18 5.67
C LEU A 53 1.06 3.81 5.05
N MET A 54 1.69 2.76 5.59
CA MET A 54 1.47 1.38 5.12
C MET A 54 0.04 0.92 5.42
N LEU A 55 -0.52 1.23 6.60
CA LEU A 55 -1.91 0.87 6.91
C LEU A 55 -2.91 1.67 6.07
N ILE A 56 -2.81 2.99 6.07
CA ILE A 56 -3.80 3.85 5.40
C ILE A 56 -3.69 3.71 3.88
N GLY A 57 -2.48 3.80 3.35
CA GLY A 57 -2.22 3.72 1.92
C GLY A 57 -2.38 2.31 1.38
N PHE A 58 -1.55 1.39 1.87
CA PHE A 58 -1.42 0.08 1.23
C PHE A 58 -2.58 -0.87 1.58
N ILE A 59 -3.03 -0.88 2.85
CA ILE A 59 -4.09 -1.78 3.30
C ILE A 59 -5.47 -1.18 3.06
N ILE A 60 -5.77 -0.01 3.64
CA ILE A 60 -7.12 0.57 3.60
C ILE A 60 -7.46 1.02 2.17
N LEU A 61 -6.72 1.98 1.59
CA LEU A 61 -7.03 2.44 0.24
C LEU A 61 -6.88 1.34 -0.82
N GLY A 62 -5.92 0.42 -0.65
CA GLY A 62 -5.80 -0.77 -1.51
C GLY A 62 -7.05 -1.66 -1.45
N SER A 63 -7.62 -1.88 -0.26
CA SER A 63 -8.85 -2.66 -0.10
C SER A 63 -10.09 -1.96 -0.67
N GLU A 64 -10.20 -0.63 -0.47
CA GLU A 64 -11.26 0.19 -1.07
C GLU A 64 -11.22 0.13 -2.60
N ALA A 65 -10.02 0.19 -3.18
CA ALA A 65 -9.84 0.05 -4.62
C ALA A 65 -10.36 -1.30 -5.13
N ILE A 66 -10.12 -2.41 -4.41
CA ILE A 66 -10.60 -3.74 -4.77
C ILE A 66 -12.14 -3.82 -4.68
N MET A 67 -12.74 -3.19 -3.67
CA MET A 67 -14.18 -3.24 -3.43
C MET A 67 -15.00 -2.27 -4.29
N VAL A 68 -14.37 -1.31 -4.97
CA VAL A 68 -15.06 -0.22 -5.69
C VAL A 68 -16.14 -0.70 -6.67
N TYR A 69 -15.91 -1.82 -7.38
CA TYR A 69 -16.88 -2.41 -8.31
C TYR A 69 -18.13 -2.99 -7.64
N LYS A 70 -18.05 -3.30 -6.34
CA LYS A 70 -19.17 -3.80 -5.53
C LYS A 70 -19.86 -2.68 -4.76
N VAL A 71 -19.11 -1.66 -4.35
CA VAL A 71 -19.62 -0.50 -3.61
C VAL A 71 -20.34 0.48 -4.55
N LEU A 72 -19.88 0.64 -5.79
CA LEU A 72 -20.45 1.54 -6.80
C LEU A 72 -21.01 0.77 -8.01
N PRO A 73 -22.05 -0.08 -7.85
CA PRO A 73 -22.58 -0.90 -8.94
C PRO A 73 -23.38 -0.10 -9.99
N THR A 74 -23.82 1.11 -9.66
CA THR A 74 -24.63 1.98 -10.52
C THR A 74 -23.80 2.91 -11.41
N VAL A 75 -22.48 2.97 -11.19
CA VAL A 75 -21.57 3.84 -11.93
C VAL A 75 -21.09 3.12 -13.20
N ASN A 76 -20.88 3.88 -14.27
CA ASN A 76 -20.36 3.37 -15.55
C ASN A 76 -19.07 2.58 -15.34
N HIS A 77 -18.97 1.44 -16.03
CA HIS A 77 -17.84 0.52 -15.88
C HIS A 77 -16.48 1.20 -16.11
N ASP A 78 -16.36 2.08 -17.11
CA ASP A 78 -15.13 2.80 -17.42
C ASP A 78 -14.76 3.83 -16.34
N THR A 79 -15.76 4.49 -15.75
CA THR A 79 -15.55 5.40 -14.61
C THR A 79 -15.11 4.63 -13.38
N THR A 80 -15.75 3.51 -13.07
CA THR A 80 -15.36 2.63 -11.94
C THR A 80 -13.94 2.07 -12.14
N LYS A 81 -13.58 1.73 -13.38
CA LYS A 81 -12.21 1.32 -13.75
C LYS A 81 -11.18 2.43 -13.52
N LEU A 82 -11.52 3.67 -13.85
CA LEU A 82 -10.66 4.81 -13.58
C LEU A 82 -10.49 5.05 -12.08
N ILE A 83 -11.58 5.01 -11.29
CA ILE A 83 -11.53 5.17 -9.83
C ILE A 83 -10.67 4.07 -9.20
N HIS A 84 -10.87 2.81 -9.61
CA HIS A 84 -10.05 1.67 -9.18
C HIS A 84 -8.55 1.93 -9.40
N LEU A 85 -8.18 2.39 -10.60
CA LEU A 85 -6.78 2.67 -10.94
C LEU A 85 -6.21 3.84 -10.13
N ILE A 86 -6.98 4.92 -9.94
CA ILE A 86 -6.56 6.10 -9.16
C ILE A 86 -6.33 5.70 -7.70
N LEU A 87 -7.25 4.95 -7.09
CA LEU A 87 -7.09 4.51 -5.70
C LEU A 87 -5.86 3.62 -5.52
N HIS A 88 -5.62 2.67 -6.42
CA HIS A 88 -4.41 1.86 -6.37
C HIS A 88 -3.13 2.68 -6.61
N ALA A 89 -3.17 3.70 -7.45
CA ALA A 89 -2.04 4.60 -7.67
C ALA A 89 -1.71 5.43 -6.42
N ILE A 90 -2.72 5.98 -5.74
CA ILE A 90 -2.55 6.69 -4.47
C ILE A 90 -1.98 5.75 -3.41
N ALA A 91 -2.54 4.54 -3.29
CA ALA A 91 -2.04 3.51 -2.37
C ALA A 91 -0.56 3.18 -2.61
N LEU A 92 -0.13 3.07 -3.88
CA LEU A 92 1.25 2.81 -4.24
C LEU A 92 2.18 3.97 -3.85
N VAL A 93 1.77 5.22 -4.09
CA VAL A 93 2.54 6.41 -3.71
C VAL A 93 2.70 6.48 -2.19
N LEU A 94 1.61 6.30 -1.43
CA LEU A 94 1.66 6.31 0.03
C LEU A 94 2.53 5.17 0.59
N GLY A 95 2.44 3.97 0.01
CA GLY A 95 3.31 2.84 0.36
C GLY A 95 4.79 3.12 0.08
N ALA A 96 5.10 3.76 -1.06
CA ALA A 96 6.47 4.14 -1.40
C ALA A 96 7.04 5.18 -0.41
N VAL A 97 6.24 6.18 -0.02
CA VAL A 97 6.64 7.16 1.01
C VAL A 97 6.81 6.49 2.37
N GLY A 98 5.93 5.55 2.73
CA GLY A 98 6.06 4.76 3.96
C GLY A 98 7.38 3.99 4.01
N ILE A 99 7.74 3.30 2.92
CA ILE A 99 9.03 2.59 2.82
C ILE A 99 10.20 3.58 2.87
N TYR A 100 10.12 4.70 2.17
CA TYR A 100 11.14 5.74 2.22
C TYR A 100 11.42 6.21 3.67
N CYS A 101 10.38 6.42 4.49
CA CYS A 101 10.55 6.78 5.89
C CYS A 101 11.28 5.70 6.71
N ALA A 102 11.06 4.41 6.41
CA ALA A 102 11.78 3.32 7.07
C ALA A 102 13.27 3.30 6.68
N PHE A 103 13.59 3.45 5.40
CA PHE A 103 14.98 3.54 4.94
C PHE A 103 15.69 4.79 5.47
N LYS A 104 14.99 5.94 5.49
CA LYS A 104 15.52 7.18 6.08
C LYS A 104 15.86 6.97 7.55
N ASN A 105 14.98 6.35 8.32
CA ASN A 105 15.25 6.04 9.72
C ASN A 105 16.50 5.16 9.87
N HIS A 106 16.57 4.04 9.15
CA HIS A 106 17.72 3.13 9.23
C HIS A 106 19.04 3.79 8.86
N ASN A 107 19.06 4.58 7.77
CA ASN A 107 20.25 5.30 7.32
C ASN A 107 20.71 6.34 8.34
N GLU A 108 19.78 7.08 8.95
CA GLU A 108 20.10 8.10 9.95
C GLU A 108 20.46 7.50 11.32
N THR A 109 20.09 6.25 11.61
CA THR A 109 20.45 5.54 12.85
C THR A 109 21.59 4.53 12.68
N GLY A 110 22.13 4.36 11.47
CA GLY A 110 23.20 3.39 11.20
C GLY A 110 22.77 1.92 11.27
N ILE A 111 21.48 1.62 11.08
CA ILE A 111 20.96 0.26 11.07
C ILE A 111 21.09 -0.30 9.65
N ALA A 112 21.52 -1.55 9.50
CA ALA A 112 21.57 -2.21 8.21
C ALA A 112 20.18 -2.28 7.57
N ASN A 113 20.09 -2.01 6.26
CA ASN A 113 18.85 -2.16 5.52
C ASN A 113 18.61 -3.62 5.11
N LEU A 114 17.33 -3.98 4.94
CA LEU A 114 16.89 -5.23 4.31
C LEU A 114 17.41 -6.53 4.95
N TYR A 115 17.66 -6.54 6.27
CA TYR A 115 18.12 -7.74 6.97
C TYR A 115 16.99 -8.64 7.48
N SER A 116 15.77 -8.11 7.57
CA SER A 116 14.63 -8.83 8.17
C SER A 116 13.72 -9.46 7.11
N LEU A 117 13.11 -10.60 7.44
CA LEU A 117 12.12 -11.25 6.57
C LEU A 117 10.93 -10.33 6.25
N HIS A 118 10.51 -9.49 7.20
CA HIS A 118 9.49 -8.47 6.97
C HIS A 118 9.85 -7.54 5.81
N SER A 119 11.10 -7.07 5.76
CA SER A 119 11.55 -6.15 4.72
C SER A 119 11.64 -6.81 3.33
N TRP A 120 11.99 -8.10 3.27
CA TRP A 120 12.01 -8.87 2.03
C TRP A 120 10.60 -9.06 1.49
N LEU A 121 9.66 -9.47 2.35
CA LEU A 121 8.25 -9.60 1.97
C LEU A 121 7.66 -8.24 1.57
N GLY A 122 7.94 -7.18 2.33
CA GLY A 122 7.44 -5.83 2.04
C GLY A 122 7.89 -5.31 0.67
N ILE A 123 9.18 -5.44 0.33
CA ILE A 123 9.70 -5.05 -0.98
C ILE A 123 9.15 -5.93 -2.10
N GLY A 124 9.04 -7.25 -1.86
CA GLY A 124 8.42 -8.17 -2.81
C GLY A 124 6.97 -7.77 -3.12
N THR A 125 6.18 -7.55 -2.08
CA THR A 125 4.76 -7.20 -2.19
C THR A 125 4.55 -5.85 -2.87
N ILE A 126 5.29 -4.80 -2.50
CA ILE A 126 5.11 -3.48 -3.16
C ILE A 126 5.56 -3.51 -4.63
N SER A 127 6.58 -4.31 -4.95
CA SER A 127 7.04 -4.48 -6.33
C SER A 127 5.98 -5.19 -7.18
N LEU A 128 5.42 -6.29 -6.67
CA LEU A 128 4.31 -7.01 -7.34
C LEU A 128 3.08 -6.11 -7.50
N TYR A 129 2.75 -5.33 -6.48
CA TYR A 129 1.64 -4.39 -6.52
C TYR A 129 1.86 -3.31 -7.59
N GLY A 130 3.06 -2.72 -7.69
CA GLY A 130 3.38 -1.75 -8.74
C GLY A 130 3.27 -2.32 -10.16
N ILE A 131 3.65 -3.59 -10.35
CA ILE A 131 3.48 -4.29 -11.63
C ILE A 131 2.01 -4.50 -11.93
N GLN A 132 1.22 -4.93 -10.94
CA GLN A 132 -0.22 -5.15 -11.08
C GLN A 132 -0.94 -3.86 -11.51
N VAL A 133 -0.61 -2.71 -10.90
CA VAL A 133 -1.18 -1.40 -11.28
C VAL A 133 -0.82 -1.03 -12.73
N ARG A 134 0.43 -1.29 -13.15
CA ARG A 134 0.86 -1.01 -14.53
C ARG A 134 0.17 -1.94 -15.53
N LEU A 135 0.03 -3.23 -15.20
CA LEU A 135 -0.63 -4.22 -16.05
C LEU A 135 -2.10 -3.90 -16.27
N PHE A 136 -2.80 -3.38 -15.25
CA PHE A 136 -4.21 -3.01 -15.35
C PHE A 136 -4.49 -1.87 -16.35
N ARG A 137 -3.46 -1.10 -16.70
CA ARG A 137 -3.51 -0.02 -17.72
C ARG A 137 -3.35 -0.55 -19.16
N LEU A 138 -2.91 -1.79 -19.35
CA LEU A 138 -2.68 -2.39 -20.66
C LEU A 138 -3.93 -3.12 -21.18
N PRO A 139 -4.09 -3.24 -22.51
CA PRO A 139 -5.12 -4.10 -23.09
C PRO A 139 -4.85 -5.57 -22.74
N LEU A 140 -5.92 -6.36 -22.56
CA LEU A 140 -5.89 -7.74 -22.05
C LEU A 140 -4.89 -8.66 -22.79
N SER A 141 -4.66 -8.41 -24.08
CA SER A 141 -3.71 -9.15 -24.92
C SER A 141 -2.24 -8.97 -24.52
N LEU A 142 -1.87 -7.82 -23.96
CA LEU A 142 -0.50 -7.53 -23.51
C LEU A 142 -0.27 -7.93 -22.04
N GLN A 143 -1.34 -8.28 -21.31
CA GLN A 143 -1.27 -8.59 -19.88
C GLN A 143 -0.54 -9.93 -19.60
N PHE A 144 -0.60 -10.88 -20.54
CA PHE A 144 0.01 -12.22 -20.39
C PHE A 144 1.47 -12.31 -20.84
N SER A 145 2.00 -11.34 -21.59
CA SER A 145 3.35 -11.40 -22.17
C SER A 145 4.45 -10.75 -21.33
N ILE A 146 4.10 -10.02 -20.27
CA ILE A 146 4.99 -9.07 -19.58
C ILE A 146 5.55 -9.50 -18.19
N PRO A 147 5.10 -10.57 -17.49
CA PRO A 147 5.25 -10.62 -16.03
C PRO A 147 6.69 -10.79 -15.48
N PHE A 148 7.62 -11.43 -16.19
CA PHE A 148 8.92 -11.79 -15.58
C PHE A 148 10.05 -10.76 -15.76
N ILE A 149 10.19 -10.14 -16.93
CA ILE A 149 11.31 -9.21 -17.20
C ILE A 149 11.16 -7.88 -16.44
N ASN A 150 9.91 -7.40 -16.28
CA ASN A 150 9.63 -6.15 -15.57
C ASN A 150 9.74 -6.28 -14.04
N LEU A 151 9.58 -7.51 -13.50
CA LEU A 151 9.71 -7.78 -12.07
C LEU A 151 11.15 -7.57 -11.58
N ILE A 152 12.13 -8.11 -12.30
CA ILE A 152 13.54 -7.96 -11.96
C ILE A 152 13.96 -6.49 -12.07
N HIS A 153 13.60 -5.78 -13.16
CA HIS A 153 13.94 -4.37 -13.32
C HIS A 153 13.31 -3.47 -12.24
N LEU A 154 12.05 -3.70 -11.86
CA LEU A 154 11.39 -2.89 -10.84
C LEU A 154 11.98 -3.16 -9.44
N ILE A 155 12.23 -4.41 -9.09
CA ILE A 155 12.90 -4.76 -7.83
C ILE A 155 14.29 -4.10 -7.79
N THR A 156 15.06 -4.18 -8.89
CA THR A 156 16.39 -3.57 -8.96
C THR A 156 16.32 -2.04 -8.89
N LEU A 157 15.30 -1.41 -9.47
CA LEU A 157 15.06 0.04 -9.38
C LEU A 157 14.69 0.48 -7.96
N VAL A 158 13.77 -0.23 -7.30
CA VAL A 158 13.39 0.04 -5.91
C VAL A 158 14.61 -0.13 -4.98
N LEU A 159 15.39 -1.20 -5.17
CA LEU A 159 16.63 -1.43 -4.42
C LEU A 159 17.72 -0.38 -4.71
N ARG A 160 17.73 0.21 -5.91
CA ARG A 160 18.65 1.34 -6.25
C ARG A 160 18.18 2.67 -5.69
N ILE A 161 16.87 2.93 -5.60
CA ILE A 161 16.31 4.14 -4.97
C ILE A 161 16.52 4.11 -3.45
N CYS A 162 16.55 2.91 -2.87
CA CYS A 162 16.70 2.71 -1.43
C CYS A 162 18.16 2.52 -0.95
N LYS A 163 19.15 2.63 -1.85
CA LYS A 163 20.58 2.71 -1.52
C LYS A 163 21.04 4.15 -1.61
#